data_AF-A0A8H4Q0F2-F1
#
_entry.id   AF-A0A8H4Q0F2-F1
#
_cell.length_a   1.000
_cell.length_b   1.000
_cell.length_c   1.000
_cell.angle_alpha   90.00
_cell.angle_beta   90.00
_cell.angle_gamma   90.00
#
_symmetry.space_group_name_H-M   'P 1'
#
loop_
_entity.id
_entity.type
_entity.pdbx_description
1 polymer ?
#
loop_
_entity_poly.entity_id
_entity_poly.type
_entity_poly.pdbx_seq_one_letter_code
_entity_poly.pdbx_strand_id
1 'polypeptide(L)'
;MRRLRISVALLAGAVAAAVAGEAASSSTTTTAPACTATSSTGSGAFFDLRPDLAGPPNKAKDYHAKGYDYGSNFTLNICGAVVEPVKDVVGIDKELWANVSAFYTTHGNVYSIGSQSLDLRSRGRKLVLQYAGGSPCGPKATKDGRDQHSIDKAAKKTDDKTSERRKSTTISFLCDKDPGSTQASVSFVGADADECAYFFEARSIHACAHAEPHKPGSVGPGSVFGIILLIAVLVYVLGGVFYNRTVTNARGWRQLPNYSLWAGIGGFVSDLFLAAWSWCCRYVPARRGGYSYLNSNASSRHRSSDAENRLIDQLDEEWED
;
A
#
# COMPACT_ATOMS: atom_id res chain seq x y z
N MET A 1 32.89 59.37 -26.67
CA MET A 1 33.49 58.49 -25.65
C MET A 1 32.43 57.54 -25.13
N ARG A 2 32.79 56.26 -24.99
CA ARG A 2 32.10 55.13 -24.32
C ARG A 2 30.83 54.57 -24.96
N ARG A 3 31.09 53.55 -25.78
CA ARG A 3 30.18 52.48 -26.20
C ARG A 3 29.61 51.77 -24.96
N LEU A 4 28.30 51.58 -24.89
CA LEU A 4 27.69 50.61 -23.98
C LEU A 4 27.10 49.46 -24.79
N ARG A 5 27.74 48.30 -24.64
CA ARG A 5 27.39 47.02 -25.26
C ARG A 5 26.12 46.52 -24.58
N ILE A 6 25.02 46.38 -25.31
CA ILE A 6 23.86 45.62 -24.84
C ILE A 6 24.14 44.16 -25.20
N SER A 7 24.44 43.39 -24.18
CA SER A 7 24.79 41.98 -24.24
C SER A 7 23.64 41.15 -24.81
N VAL A 8 23.86 40.60 -26.00
CA VAL A 8 23.15 39.42 -26.51
C VAL A 8 23.67 38.22 -25.72
N ALA A 9 22.94 37.80 -24.70
CA ALA A 9 23.04 36.45 -24.13
C ALA A 9 21.89 36.25 -23.14
N LEU A 10 20.92 35.40 -23.50
CA LEU A 10 20.26 34.42 -22.62
C LEU A 10 18.99 33.90 -23.31
N LEU A 11 19.17 33.00 -24.28
CA LEU A 11 18.15 32.02 -24.68
C LEU A 11 18.89 30.72 -25.01
N ALA A 12 19.36 30.05 -23.96
CA ALA A 12 19.82 28.68 -24.02
C ALA A 12 19.09 27.88 -22.93
N GLY A 13 18.21 26.99 -23.41
CA GLY A 13 17.79 25.73 -22.81
C GLY A 13 17.54 25.67 -21.30
N ALA A 14 16.26 25.66 -20.95
CA ALA A 14 15.80 24.92 -19.77
C ALA A 14 14.50 24.18 -20.13
N VAL A 15 14.63 23.12 -20.96
CA VAL A 15 13.66 22.03 -20.94
C VAL A 15 14.10 21.10 -19.82
N ALA A 16 13.54 21.31 -18.64
CA ALA A 16 13.48 20.32 -17.59
C ALA A 16 12.12 20.51 -16.92
N ALA A 17 11.08 19.93 -17.52
CA ALA A 17 9.83 19.73 -16.84
C ALA A 17 10.15 18.91 -15.58
N ALA A 18 9.85 19.50 -14.43
CA ALA A 18 9.94 18.84 -13.14
C ALA A 18 8.97 17.64 -13.15
N VAL A 19 9.50 16.47 -13.47
CA VAL A 19 8.96 15.21 -12.95
C VAL A 19 9.39 15.14 -11.49
N ALA A 20 8.72 15.91 -10.64
CA ALA A 20 8.64 15.59 -9.21
C ALA A 20 7.69 14.39 -9.07
N GLY A 21 8.06 13.27 -9.69
CA GLY A 21 7.68 11.96 -9.20
C GLY A 21 8.62 11.76 -8.02
N GLU A 22 8.07 11.85 -6.82
CA GLU A 22 8.76 11.43 -5.62
C GLU A 22 9.37 10.06 -5.91
N ALA A 23 10.70 10.00 -5.98
CA ALA A 23 11.42 8.77 -5.78
C ALA A 23 11.19 8.40 -4.32
N ALA A 24 9.96 7.97 -4.01
CA ALA A 24 9.68 7.15 -2.87
C ALA A 24 10.64 5.98 -3.05
N SER A 25 11.68 6.00 -2.21
CA SER A 25 12.66 4.96 -2.08
C SER A 25 11.89 3.65 -2.03
N SER A 26 11.85 2.96 -3.18
CA SER A 26 11.36 1.60 -3.28
C SER A 26 12.36 0.80 -2.46
N SER A 27 12.08 0.71 -1.16
CA SER A 27 12.65 -0.30 -0.30
C SER A 27 12.24 -1.63 -0.92
N THR A 28 13.12 -2.17 -1.75
CA THR A 28 13.18 -3.59 -2.07
C THR A 28 13.49 -4.31 -0.77
N THR A 29 12.49 -4.42 0.09
CA THR A 29 12.48 -5.37 1.19
C THR A 29 11.69 -6.55 0.67
N THR A 30 12.43 -7.51 0.12
CA THR A 30 11.98 -8.88 -0.14
C THR A 30 11.70 -9.54 1.22
N THR A 31 10.61 -9.14 1.86
CA THR A 31 9.99 -9.84 2.99
C THR A 31 8.51 -9.88 2.66
N ALA A 32 7.98 -11.07 2.38
CA ALA A 32 6.53 -11.23 2.21
C ALA A 32 5.82 -10.52 3.38
N PRO A 33 4.87 -9.60 3.12
CA PRO A 33 4.20 -8.89 4.19
C PRO A 33 3.36 -9.89 5.00
N ALA A 34 3.45 -9.77 6.33
CA ALA A 34 2.75 -10.60 7.30
C ALA A 34 1.29 -10.88 6.89
N CYS A 35 0.90 -12.17 6.82
CA CYS A 35 -0.45 -12.64 6.50
C CYS A 35 -1.00 -12.29 5.11
N THR A 36 -0.14 -12.29 4.09
CA THR A 36 -0.56 -12.10 2.69
C THR A 36 -0.06 -13.24 1.81
N ALA A 37 -0.78 -13.51 0.73
CA ALA A 37 -0.40 -14.55 -0.23
C ALA A 37 -0.73 -14.12 -1.65
N THR A 38 0.09 -14.58 -2.59
CA THR A 38 -0.19 -14.48 -4.03
C THR A 38 -0.64 -15.86 -4.54
N SER A 39 -1.57 -15.87 -5.49
CA SER A 39 -2.10 -17.09 -6.07
C SER A 39 -1.01 -17.92 -6.76
N SER A 40 -0.99 -19.23 -6.49
CA SER A 40 -0.12 -20.19 -7.19
C SER A 40 -0.61 -20.54 -8.59
N THR A 41 -1.84 -20.16 -8.96
CA THR A 41 -2.45 -20.51 -10.27
C THR A 41 -2.05 -19.58 -11.42
N GLY A 42 -1.07 -18.69 -11.22
CA GLY A 42 -0.60 -17.76 -12.26
C GLY A 42 -1.55 -16.60 -12.57
N SER A 43 -2.69 -16.48 -11.88
CA SER A 43 -3.65 -15.38 -12.06
C SER A 43 -3.16 -14.04 -11.53
N GLY A 44 -2.05 -14.01 -10.77
CA GLY A 44 -1.57 -12.81 -10.10
C GLY A 44 -2.52 -12.27 -9.02
N ALA A 45 -3.52 -13.06 -8.61
CA ALA A 45 -4.43 -12.66 -7.54
C ALA A 45 -3.68 -12.54 -6.21
N PHE A 46 -3.93 -11.45 -5.50
CA PHE A 46 -3.37 -11.17 -4.19
C PHE A 46 -4.45 -11.32 -3.11
N PHE A 47 -4.05 -11.88 -1.98
CA PHE A 47 -4.91 -12.16 -0.85
C PHE A 47 -4.30 -11.54 0.40
N ASP A 48 -5.10 -10.75 1.11
CA ASP A 48 -4.69 -10.01 2.29
C ASP A 48 -5.65 -10.28 3.43
N LEU A 49 -5.22 -11.13 4.37
CA LEU A 49 -6.04 -11.49 5.54
C LEU A 49 -5.71 -10.63 6.77
N ARG A 50 -4.90 -9.57 6.63
CA ARG A 50 -4.60 -8.65 7.75
C ARG A 50 -5.84 -8.03 8.41
N PRO A 51 -6.91 -7.69 7.67
CA PRO A 51 -8.15 -7.19 8.27
C PRO A 51 -8.87 -8.23 9.14
N ASP A 52 -8.61 -9.52 8.92
CA ASP A 52 -9.23 -10.62 9.66
C ASP A 52 -8.50 -10.98 10.96
N LEU A 53 -7.35 -10.36 11.27
CA LEU A 53 -6.70 -10.58 12.58
C LEU A 53 -7.63 -10.12 13.71
N ALA A 54 -7.81 -10.96 14.72
CA ALA A 54 -8.39 -10.56 15.99
C ALA A 54 -7.37 -9.78 16.81
N GLY A 55 -7.85 -8.73 17.48
CA GLY A 55 -7.03 -7.85 18.33
C GLY A 55 -6.44 -6.62 17.62
N PRO A 56 -5.76 -5.74 18.36
CA PRO A 56 -5.28 -4.45 17.87
C PRO A 56 -4.32 -4.62 16.67
N PRO A 57 -4.47 -3.86 15.57
CA PRO A 57 -5.30 -2.64 15.41
C PRO A 57 -6.78 -2.88 15.08
N ASN A 58 -7.21 -4.13 14.88
CA ASN A 58 -8.57 -4.46 14.52
C ASN A 58 -9.48 -4.55 15.75
N LYS A 59 -10.78 -4.33 15.56
CA LYS A 59 -11.80 -4.49 16.62
C LYS A 59 -12.37 -5.91 16.69
N ALA A 60 -11.84 -6.83 15.89
CA ALA A 60 -12.29 -8.22 15.85
C ALA A 60 -11.88 -8.95 17.13
N LYS A 61 -12.78 -9.83 17.61
CA LYS A 61 -12.55 -10.73 18.75
C LYS A 61 -12.02 -12.06 18.24
N ASP A 62 -11.51 -12.88 19.15
CA ASP A 62 -11.12 -14.25 18.84
C ASP A 62 -12.29 -15.02 18.20
N TYR A 63 -11.97 -15.85 17.21
CA TYR A 63 -12.96 -16.63 16.48
C TYR A 63 -13.30 -17.90 17.23
N HIS A 64 -14.59 -18.16 17.40
CA HIS A 64 -15.09 -19.35 18.08
C HIS A 64 -15.73 -20.30 17.07
N ALA A 65 -15.26 -21.55 17.06
CA ALA A 65 -15.84 -22.63 16.26
C ALA A 65 -16.41 -23.70 17.19
N LYS A 66 -17.68 -24.07 16.98
CA LYS A 66 -18.33 -25.15 17.74
C LYS A 66 -17.97 -26.49 17.11
N GLY A 67 -17.30 -27.35 17.87
CA GLY A 67 -17.04 -28.73 17.47
C GLY A 67 -18.22 -29.62 17.82
N TYR A 68 -19.33 -29.55 17.08
CA TYR A 68 -20.53 -30.35 17.36
C TYR A 68 -20.23 -31.84 17.50
N ASP A 69 -19.39 -32.38 16.62
CA ASP A 69 -19.00 -33.79 16.63
C ASP A 69 -17.87 -34.11 17.63
N TYR A 70 -17.05 -33.11 17.98
CA TYR A 70 -15.90 -33.28 18.88
C TYR A 70 -16.25 -33.03 20.36
N GLY A 71 -17.37 -32.39 20.64
CA GLY A 71 -17.86 -32.12 22.00
C GLY A 71 -17.09 -31.02 22.76
N SER A 72 -16.23 -30.25 22.09
CA SER A 72 -15.51 -29.10 22.68
C SER A 72 -15.60 -27.88 21.78
N ASN A 73 -15.52 -26.69 22.39
CA ASN A 73 -15.46 -25.42 21.67
C ASN A 73 -14.00 -25.05 21.38
N PHE A 74 -13.77 -24.57 20.17
CA PHE A 74 -12.47 -24.12 19.70
C PHE A 74 -12.43 -22.60 19.68
N THR A 75 -11.31 -22.04 20.12
CA THR A 75 -11.02 -20.61 20.01
C THR A 75 -9.71 -20.45 19.25
N LEU A 76 -9.71 -19.57 18.25
CA LEU A 76 -8.54 -19.34 17.42
C LEU A 76 -8.50 -17.92 16.84
N ASN A 77 -7.31 -17.51 16.46
CA ASN A 77 -7.06 -16.29 15.71
C ASN A 77 -6.48 -16.61 14.32
N ILE A 78 -6.64 -15.70 13.37
CA ILE A 78 -6.12 -15.78 11.99
C ILE A 78 -4.80 -15.03 11.95
N CYS A 79 -3.72 -15.69 11.52
CA CYS A 79 -2.37 -15.13 11.40
C CYS A 79 -1.79 -14.46 12.66
N GLY A 80 -2.33 -14.77 13.83
CA GLY A 80 -1.96 -14.14 15.10
C GLY A 80 -2.11 -15.13 16.25
N ALA A 81 -1.51 -14.79 17.39
CA ALA A 81 -1.86 -15.42 18.65
C ALA A 81 -3.27 -15.02 19.10
N VAL A 82 -3.91 -15.82 19.93
CA VAL A 82 -5.22 -15.45 20.52
C VAL A 82 -5.11 -14.16 21.33
N VAL A 83 -6.16 -13.34 21.28
CA VAL A 83 -6.23 -12.06 21.98
C VAL A 83 -6.30 -12.28 23.49
N GLU A 84 -7.08 -13.27 23.92
CA GLU A 84 -7.16 -13.64 25.33
C GLU A 84 -5.99 -14.56 25.72
N PRO A 85 -5.09 -14.12 26.64
CA PRO A 85 -3.92 -14.90 26.98
C PRO A 85 -4.30 -16.19 27.70
N VAL A 86 -3.85 -17.31 27.15
CA VAL A 86 -4.09 -18.64 27.68
C VAL A 86 -3.10 -18.96 28.79
N LYS A 87 -3.56 -19.65 29.84
CA LYS A 87 -2.74 -20.14 30.95
C LYS A 87 -2.86 -21.66 31.07
N ASP A 88 -1.85 -22.27 31.67
CA ASP A 88 -1.81 -23.68 32.03
C ASP A 88 -2.05 -24.61 30.82
N VAL A 89 -1.40 -24.30 29.70
CA VAL A 89 -1.47 -25.08 28.46
C VAL A 89 -0.68 -26.38 28.62
N VAL A 90 -1.34 -27.51 28.34
CA VAL A 90 -0.74 -28.84 28.49
C VAL A 90 0.41 -29.03 27.48
N GLY A 91 1.59 -29.38 27.98
CA GLY A 91 2.75 -29.76 27.15
C GLY A 91 3.40 -28.62 26.36
N ILE A 92 3.17 -27.36 26.77
CA ILE A 92 3.83 -26.18 26.21
C ILE A 92 4.45 -25.35 27.33
N ASP A 93 5.70 -24.90 27.12
CA ASP A 93 6.41 -24.03 28.05
C ASP A 93 5.72 -22.67 28.22
N LYS A 94 5.83 -22.08 29.42
CA LYS A 94 5.18 -20.81 29.77
C LYS A 94 5.51 -19.65 28.84
N GLU A 95 6.73 -19.65 28.30
CA GLU A 95 7.22 -18.63 27.36
C GLU A 95 6.51 -18.70 26.01
N LEU A 96 6.04 -19.88 25.62
CA LEU A 96 5.39 -20.14 24.33
C LEU A 96 3.86 -19.96 24.39
N TRP A 97 3.28 -19.73 25.58
CA TRP A 97 1.84 -19.52 25.72
C TRP A 97 1.35 -18.27 24.98
N ALA A 98 2.19 -17.24 24.88
CA ALA A 98 1.89 -16.03 24.11
C ALA A 98 1.80 -16.27 22.60
N ASN A 99 2.35 -17.38 22.09
CA ASN A 99 2.35 -17.72 20.67
C ASN A 99 1.22 -18.68 20.30
N VAL A 100 0.33 -19.04 21.23
CA VAL A 100 -0.77 -19.95 20.94
C VAL A 100 -1.79 -19.22 20.05
N SER A 101 -2.02 -19.74 18.85
CA SER A 101 -2.98 -19.16 17.90
C SER A 101 -4.33 -19.85 17.92
N ALA A 102 -4.39 -21.08 18.42
CA ALA A 102 -5.61 -21.87 18.49
C ALA A 102 -5.55 -22.86 19.65
N PHE A 103 -6.65 -23.00 20.38
CA PHE A 103 -6.79 -23.93 21.49
C PHE A 103 -8.22 -24.44 21.65
N TYR A 104 -8.36 -25.53 22.40
CA TYR A 104 -9.65 -26.01 22.90
C TYR A 104 -9.54 -26.34 24.38
N THR A 105 -10.69 -26.37 25.05
CA THR A 105 -10.79 -26.71 26.45
C THR A 105 -11.62 -27.99 26.61
N THR A 106 -11.05 -28.97 27.32
CA THR A 106 -11.71 -30.25 27.58
C THR A 106 -11.41 -30.67 29.02
N HIS A 107 -12.46 -31.00 29.78
CA HIS A 107 -12.37 -31.40 31.20
C HIS A 107 -11.56 -30.43 32.08
N GLY A 108 -11.63 -29.12 31.80
CA GLY A 108 -10.92 -28.09 32.58
C GLY A 108 -9.47 -27.85 32.19
N ASN A 109 -8.91 -28.64 31.26
CA ASN A 109 -7.56 -28.48 30.75
C ASN A 109 -7.56 -27.76 29.39
N VAL A 110 -6.55 -26.93 29.15
CA VAL A 110 -6.37 -26.22 27.88
C VAL A 110 -5.33 -26.90 27.01
N TYR A 111 -5.73 -27.28 25.80
CA TYR A 111 -4.87 -27.91 24.81
C TYR A 111 -4.69 -26.97 23.63
N SER A 112 -3.44 -26.60 23.35
CA SER A 112 -3.10 -25.86 22.12
C SER A 112 -3.09 -26.80 20.93
N ILE A 113 -3.66 -26.34 19.82
CA ILE A 113 -3.68 -27.05 18.53
C ILE A 113 -2.78 -26.40 17.49
N GLY A 114 -1.98 -25.42 17.90
CA GLY A 114 -0.95 -24.80 17.08
C GLY A 114 -0.47 -23.46 17.62
N SER A 115 0.75 -23.10 17.22
CA SER A 115 1.32 -21.79 17.42
C SER A 115 1.10 -20.87 16.22
N GLN A 116 1.22 -19.57 16.46
CA GLN A 116 1.09 -18.51 15.48
C GLN A 116 2.01 -18.77 14.29
N SER A 117 1.41 -18.67 13.11
CA SER A 117 2.10 -18.68 11.83
C SER A 117 1.53 -17.58 10.94
N LEU A 118 2.41 -16.95 10.16
CA LEU A 118 2.06 -15.96 9.15
C LEU A 118 2.12 -16.54 7.73
N ASP A 119 2.42 -17.84 7.62
CA ASP A 119 2.64 -18.53 6.35
C ASP A 119 1.30 -18.89 5.70
N LEU A 120 0.72 -17.92 5.02
CA LEU A 120 -0.47 -18.09 4.20
C LEU A 120 -0.05 -18.63 2.83
N ARG A 121 -0.52 -19.82 2.47
CA ARG A 121 -0.17 -20.47 1.21
C ARG A 121 -1.38 -20.66 0.31
N SER A 122 -1.24 -20.27 -0.96
CA SER A 122 -2.20 -20.64 -2.00
C SER A 122 -1.95 -22.08 -2.46
N ARG A 123 -2.90 -22.98 -2.16
CA ARG A 123 -2.91 -24.38 -2.62
C ARG A 123 -3.99 -24.52 -3.71
N GLY A 124 -3.60 -24.28 -4.96
CA GLY A 124 -4.54 -24.24 -6.08
C GLY A 124 -5.54 -23.10 -5.92
N ARG A 125 -6.84 -23.42 -5.84
CA ARG A 125 -7.91 -22.42 -5.67
C ARG A 125 -8.25 -22.09 -4.21
N LYS A 126 -7.64 -22.77 -3.24
CA LYS A 126 -7.88 -22.53 -1.82
C LYS A 126 -6.67 -21.87 -1.17
N LEU A 127 -6.93 -20.97 -0.24
CA LEU A 127 -5.91 -20.46 0.67
C LEU A 127 -5.87 -21.33 1.91
N VAL A 128 -4.66 -21.62 2.37
CA VAL A 128 -4.42 -22.50 3.52
C VAL A 128 -3.43 -21.86 4.45
N LEU A 129 -3.81 -21.75 5.73
CA LEU A 129 -2.93 -21.37 6.83
C LEU A 129 -2.69 -22.59 7.72
N GLN A 130 -1.43 -22.84 8.05
CA GLN A 130 -1.03 -23.99 8.86
C GLN A 130 -0.40 -23.51 10.17
N TYR A 131 -0.96 -23.99 11.28
CA TYR A 131 -0.38 -23.86 12.61
C TYR A 131 0.20 -25.20 13.04
N ALA A 132 1.38 -25.17 13.67
CA ALA A 132 2.11 -26.34 14.12
C ALA A 132 2.59 -26.16 15.56
N GLY A 133 3.18 -27.20 16.16
CA GLY A 133 3.83 -27.05 17.46
C GLY A 133 2.88 -26.87 18.65
N GLY A 134 1.64 -27.35 18.55
CA GLY A 134 0.69 -27.38 19.67
C GLY A 134 1.07 -28.38 20.76
N SER A 135 0.10 -28.70 21.61
CA SER A 135 0.25 -29.71 22.67
C SER A 135 0.58 -31.10 22.09
N PRO A 136 1.25 -31.98 22.84
CA PRO A 136 1.57 -33.33 22.36
C PRO A 136 0.30 -34.12 22.06
N CYS A 137 0.36 -34.94 21.01
CA CYS A 137 -0.73 -35.84 20.66
C CYS A 137 -0.81 -37.01 21.64
N GLY A 138 -2.01 -37.57 21.80
CA GLY A 138 -2.20 -38.75 22.64
C GLY A 138 -1.34 -39.93 22.16
N PRO A 139 -1.01 -40.89 23.04
CA PRO A 139 -0.32 -42.10 22.62
C PRO A 139 -1.16 -42.78 21.53
N LYS A 140 -0.56 -43.01 20.36
CA LYS A 140 -1.22 -43.70 19.26
C LYS A 140 -1.76 -45.04 19.78
N ALA A 141 -3.03 -45.34 19.50
CA ALA A 141 -3.52 -46.70 19.58
C ALA A 141 -2.73 -47.52 18.54
N THR A 142 -1.65 -48.16 18.97
CA THR A 142 -0.88 -49.09 18.17
C THR A 142 -1.80 -50.23 17.76
N LYS A 143 -2.38 -50.13 16.57
CA LYS A 143 -2.93 -51.27 15.83
C LYS A 143 -1.79 -52.10 15.24
N ASP A 144 -0.84 -52.50 16.08
CA ASP A 144 0.06 -53.60 15.79
C ASP A 144 0.02 -54.52 17.01
N GLY A 145 -0.95 -55.42 16.98
CA GLY A 145 -0.95 -56.58 17.84
C GLY A 145 0.16 -57.52 17.38
N ARG A 146 1.28 -57.51 18.11
CA ARG A 146 2.04 -58.73 18.40
C ARG A 146 2.91 -58.51 19.64
N ASP A 147 2.44 -59.09 20.73
CA ASP A 147 3.18 -59.71 21.83
C ASP A 147 4.41 -58.96 22.39
N GLN A 148 4.33 -58.48 23.63
CA GLN A 148 4.98 -59.18 24.74
C GLN A 148 4.50 -58.63 26.10
N HIS A 149 3.87 -59.54 26.84
CA HIS A 149 3.60 -59.49 28.27
C HIS A 149 4.87 -59.26 29.10
N SER A 150 4.89 -58.27 30.01
CA SER A 150 5.16 -58.45 31.45
C SER A 150 5.65 -57.17 32.17
N ILE A 151 4.94 -56.83 33.26
CA ILE A 151 5.46 -56.52 34.61
C ILE A 151 6.34 -55.27 34.79
N ASP A 152 5.76 -54.31 35.50
CA ASP A 152 6.31 -53.41 36.52
C ASP A 152 7.79 -52.96 36.49
N LYS A 153 7.90 -51.63 36.66
CA LYS A 153 9.01 -50.82 37.22
C LYS A 153 10.08 -50.27 36.28
N ALA A 154 10.26 -48.97 36.50
CA ALA A 154 11.52 -48.24 36.54
C ALA A 154 12.25 -48.02 35.20
N ALA A 155 12.17 -46.77 34.76
CA ALA A 155 13.28 -45.99 34.23
C ALA A 155 14.24 -46.73 33.30
N LYS A 156 13.96 -46.65 32.01
CA LYS A 156 15.04 -46.58 31.01
C LYS A 156 14.77 -45.41 30.08
N LYS A 157 15.35 -44.25 30.44
CA LYS A 157 15.73 -43.23 29.46
C LYS A 157 16.57 -43.93 28.41
N THR A 158 15.95 -44.21 27.27
CA THR A 158 16.67 -44.44 26.03
C THR A 158 16.45 -43.17 25.25
N ASP A 159 17.55 -42.42 25.09
CA ASP A 159 17.64 -41.20 24.31
C ASP A 159 17.47 -41.54 22.83
N ASP A 160 16.27 -41.94 22.44
CA ASP A 160 15.83 -41.92 21.07
C ASP A 160 14.97 -40.68 20.91
N LYS A 161 15.41 -39.71 20.11
CA LYS A 161 14.68 -38.48 19.80
C LYS A 161 13.47 -38.80 18.92
N THR A 162 12.54 -39.60 19.44
CA THR A 162 11.21 -39.70 18.87
C THR A 162 10.53 -38.38 19.20
N SER A 163 10.58 -37.42 18.28
CA SER A 163 9.87 -36.16 18.45
C SER A 163 8.40 -36.48 18.68
N GLU A 164 7.92 -36.26 19.90
CA GLU A 164 6.49 -36.39 20.22
C GLU A 164 5.71 -35.59 19.19
N ARG A 165 4.82 -36.27 18.46
CA ARG A 165 4.03 -35.62 17.42
C ARG A 165 3.15 -34.58 18.12
N ARG A 166 3.22 -33.33 17.66
CA ARG A 166 2.45 -32.22 18.22
C ARG A 166 1.20 -31.95 17.41
N LYS A 167 0.15 -31.50 18.10
CA LYS A 167 -1.11 -31.10 17.46
C LYS A 167 -0.86 -29.96 16.49
N SER A 168 -1.55 -30.02 15.36
CA SER A 168 -1.46 -29.06 14.28
C SER A 168 -2.85 -28.72 13.75
N THR A 169 -2.98 -27.52 13.19
CA THR A 169 -4.24 -27.02 12.68
C THR A 169 -4.06 -26.51 11.26
N THR A 170 -4.98 -26.89 10.38
CA THR A 170 -5.05 -26.39 9.02
C THR A 170 -6.35 -25.64 8.83
N ILE A 171 -6.24 -24.35 8.52
CA ILE A 171 -7.38 -23.47 8.25
C ILE A 171 -7.45 -23.27 6.74
N SER A 172 -8.55 -23.70 6.13
CA SER A 172 -8.84 -23.42 4.73
C SER A 172 -9.74 -22.20 4.62
N PHE A 173 -9.35 -21.21 3.82
CA PHE A 173 -10.16 -20.02 3.62
C PHE A 173 -11.01 -20.13 2.36
N LEU A 174 -12.27 -19.71 2.49
CA LEU A 174 -13.23 -19.59 1.40
C LEU A 174 -13.63 -18.11 1.25
N CYS A 175 -13.71 -17.66 0.00
CA CYS A 175 -14.20 -16.32 -0.33
C CYS A 175 -15.71 -16.27 -0.10
N ASP A 176 -16.12 -15.34 0.76
CA ASP A 176 -17.53 -15.06 1.03
C ASP A 176 -17.78 -13.56 0.81
N LYS A 177 -18.72 -13.22 -0.07
CA LYS A 177 -19.02 -11.83 -0.45
C LYS A 177 -20.31 -11.32 0.18
N ASP A 178 -20.84 -12.04 1.16
CA ASP A 178 -22.09 -11.64 1.79
C ASP A 178 -21.92 -10.32 2.56
N PRO A 179 -22.70 -9.27 2.23
CA PRO A 179 -22.51 -7.93 2.78
C PRO A 179 -22.82 -7.82 4.28
N GLY A 180 -23.41 -8.87 4.87
CA GLY A 180 -23.65 -8.98 6.31
C GLY A 180 -22.49 -9.57 7.11
N SER A 181 -21.50 -10.18 6.46
CA SER A 181 -20.34 -10.81 7.13
C SER A 181 -19.13 -9.90 7.10
N THR A 182 -19.11 -8.88 7.96
CA THR A 182 -17.95 -7.96 8.09
C THR A 182 -16.76 -8.57 8.82
N GLN A 183 -16.95 -9.72 9.46
CA GLN A 183 -15.90 -10.49 10.13
C GLN A 183 -15.82 -11.88 9.52
N ALA A 184 -14.64 -12.50 9.59
CA ALA A 184 -14.48 -13.90 9.18
C ALA A 184 -15.33 -14.81 10.08
N SER A 185 -15.98 -15.82 9.50
CA SER A 185 -16.67 -16.86 10.26
C SER A 185 -15.89 -18.17 10.17
N VAL A 186 -15.60 -18.79 11.32
CA VAL A 186 -14.83 -20.04 11.37
C VAL A 186 -15.73 -21.20 11.74
N SER A 187 -15.62 -22.28 10.99
CA SER A 187 -16.36 -23.52 11.17
C SER A 187 -15.40 -24.69 11.30
N PHE A 188 -15.72 -25.62 12.19
CA PHE A 188 -14.96 -26.85 12.39
C PHE A 188 -15.38 -27.89 11.35
N VAL A 189 -14.41 -28.48 10.64
CA VAL A 189 -14.67 -29.50 9.62
C VAL A 189 -14.47 -30.89 10.19
N GLY A 190 -13.41 -31.08 10.98
CA GLY A 190 -13.10 -32.38 11.56
C GLY A 190 -11.70 -32.45 12.16
N ALA A 191 -11.44 -33.54 12.86
CA ALA A 191 -10.13 -33.90 13.37
C ALA A 191 -9.72 -35.25 12.79
N ASP A 192 -8.42 -35.46 12.69
CA ASP A 192 -7.84 -36.76 12.34
C ASP A 192 -8.16 -37.82 13.42
N ALA A 193 -8.10 -39.10 13.07
CA ALA A 193 -8.41 -40.21 13.98
C ALA A 193 -7.48 -40.24 15.21
N ASP A 194 -6.25 -39.75 15.05
CA ASP A 194 -5.24 -39.63 16.11
C ASP A 194 -5.39 -38.33 16.93
N GLU A 195 -6.43 -37.52 16.69
CA GLU A 195 -6.67 -36.20 17.33
C GLU A 195 -5.44 -35.27 17.28
N CYS A 196 -4.70 -35.34 16.19
CA CYS A 196 -3.39 -34.71 16.06
C CYS A 196 -3.34 -33.66 14.94
N ALA A 197 -4.30 -33.70 14.02
CA ALA A 197 -4.51 -32.70 12.98
C ALA A 197 -5.97 -32.24 13.02
N TYR A 198 -6.18 -30.92 13.06
CA TYR A 198 -7.50 -30.30 13.09
C TYR A 198 -7.72 -29.50 11.81
N PHE A 199 -8.92 -29.59 11.24
CA PHE A 199 -9.28 -28.92 10.00
C PHE A 199 -10.41 -27.93 10.26
N PHE A 200 -10.18 -26.68 9.87
CA PHE A 200 -11.18 -25.61 9.95
C PHE A 200 -11.42 -25.00 8.58
N GLU A 201 -12.63 -24.50 8.39
CA GLU A 201 -13.01 -23.71 7.23
C GLU A 201 -13.39 -22.31 7.70
N ALA A 202 -12.68 -21.31 7.20
CA ALA A 202 -12.89 -19.90 7.50
C ALA A 202 -13.47 -19.19 6.28
N ARG A 203 -14.64 -18.57 6.41
CA ARG A 203 -15.27 -17.75 5.37
C ARG A 203 -14.97 -16.28 5.63
N SER A 204 -14.41 -15.60 4.64
CA SER A 204 -14.09 -14.17 4.72
C SER A 204 -14.17 -13.51 3.35
N ILE A 205 -14.53 -12.22 3.35
CA ILE A 205 -14.46 -11.35 2.17
C ILE A 205 -13.02 -11.03 1.76
N HIS A 206 -12.09 -11.06 2.72
CA HIS A 206 -10.68 -10.76 2.50
C HIS A 206 -9.91 -11.95 1.88
N ALA A 207 -10.51 -13.16 1.93
CA ALA A 207 -10.02 -14.33 1.20
C ALA A 207 -10.38 -14.30 -0.30
N CYS A 208 -11.16 -13.31 -0.75
CA CYS A 208 -11.46 -13.13 -2.16
C CYS A 208 -10.24 -12.61 -2.92
N ALA A 209 -10.05 -13.09 -4.16
CA ALA A 209 -8.98 -12.65 -5.03
C ALA A 209 -9.12 -11.15 -5.32
N HIS A 210 -8.18 -10.35 -4.82
CA HIS A 210 -8.05 -8.94 -5.17
C HIS A 210 -6.96 -8.79 -6.22
N ALA A 211 -7.13 -7.83 -7.13
CA ALA A 211 -6.03 -7.37 -7.94
C ALA A 211 -5.01 -6.73 -6.99
N GLU A 212 -3.77 -7.20 -7.02
CA GLU A 212 -2.70 -6.60 -6.23
C GLU A 212 -2.65 -5.09 -6.51
N PRO A 213 -2.68 -4.22 -5.48
CA PRO A 213 -2.53 -2.78 -5.68
C PRO A 213 -1.14 -2.51 -6.27
N HIS A 214 -1.09 -2.49 -7.60
CA HIS A 214 0.06 -2.16 -8.44
C HIS A 214 1.30 -3.02 -8.17
N LYS A 215 1.45 -4.08 -8.95
CA LYS A 215 2.79 -4.67 -9.17
C LYS A 215 3.72 -3.53 -9.65
N PRO A 216 4.89 -3.31 -9.02
CA PRO A 216 5.79 -2.23 -9.41
C PRO A 216 6.23 -2.45 -10.87
N GLY A 217 5.65 -1.67 -11.79
CA GLY A 217 5.86 -1.80 -13.23
C GLY A 217 4.59 -1.76 -14.09
N SER A 218 3.39 -1.92 -13.52
CA SER A 218 2.15 -1.80 -14.31
C SER A 218 1.72 -0.33 -14.40
N VAL A 219 1.90 0.27 -15.58
CA VAL A 219 1.35 1.59 -15.90
C VAL A 219 -0.17 1.56 -15.76
N GLY A 220 -0.73 2.44 -14.93
CA GLY A 220 -2.17 2.55 -14.74
C GLY A 220 -2.86 2.94 -16.06
N PRO A 221 -4.15 2.61 -16.25
CA PRO A 221 -4.86 2.93 -17.48
C PRO A 221 -4.78 4.42 -17.83
N GLY A 222 -4.86 5.32 -16.83
CA GLY A 222 -4.70 6.76 -17.03
C GLY A 222 -3.33 7.19 -17.58
N SER A 223 -2.25 6.51 -17.19
CA SER A 223 -0.90 6.80 -17.71
C SER A 223 -0.78 6.40 -19.18
N VAL A 224 -1.33 5.24 -19.55
CA VAL A 224 -1.37 4.77 -20.95
C VAL A 224 -2.14 5.76 -21.83
N PHE A 225 -3.33 6.19 -21.41
CA PHE A 225 -4.11 7.20 -22.14
C PHE A 225 -3.36 8.55 -22.23
N GLY A 226 -2.69 8.97 -21.16
CA GLY A 226 -1.90 10.19 -21.14
C GLY A 226 -0.73 10.18 -22.15
N ILE A 227 -0.01 9.06 -22.24
CA ILE A 227 1.09 8.90 -23.21
C ILE A 227 0.56 8.95 -24.65
N ILE A 228 -0.55 8.26 -24.93
CA ILE A 228 -1.16 8.25 -26.27
C ILE A 228 -1.59 9.68 -26.67
N LEU A 229 -2.26 10.40 -25.77
CA LEU A 229 -2.70 11.79 -26.02
C LEU A 229 -1.48 12.70 -26.27
N LEU A 230 -0.43 12.58 -25.46
CA LEU A 230 0.80 13.35 -25.62
C LEU A 230 1.42 13.14 -27.01
N ILE A 231 1.55 11.89 -27.44
CA ILE A 231 2.10 11.56 -28.78
C ILE A 231 1.21 12.15 -29.87
N ALA A 232 -0.12 12.02 -29.76
CA ALA A 232 -1.06 12.58 -30.73
C ALA A 232 -0.93 14.10 -30.86
N VAL A 233 -0.79 14.82 -29.73
CA VAL A 233 -0.55 16.26 -29.69
C VAL A 233 0.78 16.62 -30.35
N LEU A 234 1.86 15.88 -30.05
CA LEU A 234 3.17 16.13 -30.65
C LEU A 234 3.13 15.95 -32.17
N VAL A 235 2.51 14.88 -32.67
CA VAL A 235 2.37 14.64 -34.10
C VAL A 235 1.54 15.74 -34.76
N TYR A 236 0.45 16.19 -34.13
CA TYR A 236 -0.39 17.27 -34.63
C TYR A 236 0.38 18.61 -34.72
N VAL A 237 1.12 18.97 -33.67
CA VAL A 237 1.91 20.22 -33.65
C VAL A 237 3.08 20.17 -34.63
N LEU A 238 3.90 19.11 -34.59
CA LEU A 238 5.07 18.98 -35.45
C LEU A 238 4.69 18.84 -36.92
N GLY A 239 3.72 17.96 -37.22
CA GLY A 239 3.21 17.76 -38.57
C GLY A 239 2.54 19.01 -39.12
N GLY A 240 1.74 19.71 -38.32
CA GLY A 240 1.08 20.94 -38.74
C GLY A 240 2.04 22.13 -38.89
N VAL A 241 3.07 22.24 -38.05
CA VAL A 241 4.16 23.23 -38.24
C VAL A 241 4.95 22.91 -39.52
N PHE A 242 5.29 21.64 -39.76
CA PHE A 242 5.98 21.24 -40.98
C PHE A 242 5.13 21.53 -42.23
N TYR A 243 3.84 21.20 -42.21
CA TYR A 243 2.89 21.49 -43.28
C TYR A 243 2.79 23.01 -43.54
N ASN A 244 2.58 23.81 -42.49
CA ASN A 244 2.46 25.27 -42.65
C ASN A 244 3.78 25.95 -43.04
N ARG A 245 4.91 25.36 -42.67
CA ARG A 245 6.23 25.86 -43.07
C ARG A 245 6.57 25.53 -44.51
N THR A 246 6.26 24.31 -44.96
CA THR A 246 6.69 23.80 -46.28
C THR A 246 5.69 24.09 -47.38
N VAL A 247 4.39 24.01 -47.09
CA VAL A 247 3.33 24.18 -48.10
C VAL A 247 2.79 25.61 -48.10
N THR A 248 2.50 26.19 -46.92
CA THR A 248 1.85 27.52 -46.83
C THR A 248 2.83 28.68 -46.60
N ASN A 249 4.14 28.40 -46.48
CA ASN A 249 5.22 29.38 -46.28
C ASN A 249 4.97 30.37 -45.12
N ALA A 250 4.21 29.97 -44.10
CA ALA A 250 3.95 30.80 -42.92
C ALA A 250 5.25 31.00 -42.11
N ARG A 251 5.44 32.19 -41.52
CA ARG A 251 6.60 32.52 -40.66
C ARG A 251 6.15 32.93 -39.26
N GLY A 252 7.00 32.63 -38.27
CA GLY A 252 6.77 32.97 -36.86
C GLY A 252 5.62 32.18 -36.22
N TRP A 253 4.94 32.81 -35.25
CA TRP A 253 3.88 32.21 -34.44
C TRP A 253 2.64 31.74 -35.23
N ARG A 254 2.51 32.17 -36.49
CA ARG A 254 1.47 31.71 -37.42
C ARG A 254 1.71 30.30 -37.98
N GLN A 255 2.83 29.66 -37.63
CA GLN A 255 3.14 28.28 -38.04
C GLN A 255 2.37 27.23 -37.22
N LEU A 256 1.92 27.57 -36.01
CA LEU A 256 1.22 26.64 -35.13
C LEU A 256 -0.24 26.45 -35.57
N PRO A 257 -0.71 25.20 -35.79
CA PRO A 257 -2.11 24.93 -36.10
C PRO A 257 -3.01 25.32 -34.93
N ASN A 258 -4.04 26.14 -35.18
CA ASN A 258 -4.99 26.62 -34.16
C ASN A 258 -4.33 27.30 -32.95
N TYR A 259 -3.51 28.33 -33.21
CA TYR A 259 -2.76 29.07 -32.19
C TYR A 259 -3.62 29.60 -31.02
N SER A 260 -4.85 30.05 -31.27
CA SER A 260 -5.74 30.56 -30.22
C SER A 260 -6.06 29.50 -29.14
N LEU A 261 -6.20 28.24 -29.56
CA LEU A 261 -6.45 27.12 -28.65
C LEU A 261 -5.21 26.82 -27.80
N TRP A 262 -4.02 26.77 -28.42
CA TRP A 262 -2.77 26.51 -27.69
C TRP A 262 -2.38 27.64 -26.74
N ALA A 263 -2.59 28.89 -27.14
CA ALA A 263 -2.36 30.04 -26.28
C ALA A 263 -3.31 30.02 -25.06
N GLY A 264 -4.57 29.62 -25.26
CA GLY A 264 -5.54 29.44 -24.16
C GLY A 264 -5.15 28.32 -23.19
N ILE A 265 -4.74 27.15 -23.71
CA ILE A 265 -4.26 26.03 -22.87
C ILE A 265 -2.98 26.41 -22.12
N GLY A 266 -2.02 27.04 -22.80
CA GLY A 266 -0.77 27.48 -22.19
C GLY A 266 -1.02 28.50 -21.07
N GLY A 267 -1.90 29.47 -21.29
CA GLY A 267 -2.31 30.44 -20.28
C GLY A 267 -3.00 29.79 -19.08
N PHE A 268 -3.93 28.86 -19.32
CA PHE A 268 -4.58 28.12 -18.24
C PHE A 268 -3.60 27.31 -17.40
N VAL A 269 -2.64 26.63 -18.06
CA VAL A 269 -1.62 25.84 -17.37
C VAL A 269 -0.69 26.77 -16.57
N SER A 270 -0.24 27.89 -17.13
CA SER A 270 0.59 28.85 -16.39
C SER A 270 -0.13 29.43 -15.18
N ASP A 271 -1.42 29.75 -15.30
CA ASP A 271 -2.22 30.28 -14.20
C ASP A 271 -2.43 29.23 -13.10
N LEU A 272 -2.65 27.96 -13.48
CA LEU A 272 -2.74 26.85 -12.54
C LEU A 272 -1.41 26.61 -11.81
N PHE A 273 -0.28 26.67 -12.52
CA PHE A 273 1.05 26.55 -11.92
C PHE A 273 1.36 27.73 -10.99
N LEU A 274 1.03 28.96 -11.38
CA LEU A 274 1.19 30.14 -10.54
C LEU A 274 0.29 30.09 -9.30
N ALA A 275 -0.96 29.63 -9.45
CA ALA A 275 -1.88 29.43 -8.34
C ALA A 275 -1.35 28.36 -7.37
N ALA A 276 -0.92 27.21 -7.87
CA ALA A 276 -0.33 26.13 -7.07
C ALA A 276 0.97 26.58 -6.37
N TRP A 277 1.85 27.29 -7.08
CA TRP A 277 3.07 27.85 -6.51
C TRP A 277 2.76 28.89 -5.43
N SER A 278 1.76 29.76 -5.63
CA SER A 278 1.35 30.74 -4.63
C SER A 278 0.72 30.09 -3.39
N TRP A 279 0.02 28.96 -3.55
CA TRP A 279 -0.51 28.14 -2.46
C TRP A 279 0.62 27.43 -1.70
N CYS A 280 1.62 26.85 -2.39
CA CYS A 280 2.82 26.30 -1.74
C CYS A 280 3.64 27.38 -1.02
N CYS A 281 3.81 28.57 -1.60
CA CYS A 281 4.50 29.70 -0.98
C CYS A 281 3.75 30.29 0.23
N ARG A 282 2.43 30.10 0.34
CA ARG A 282 1.65 30.43 1.55
C ARG A 282 1.92 29.50 2.73
N TYR A 283 2.38 28.27 2.47
CA TYR A 283 2.77 27.30 3.50
C TYR A 283 4.28 27.30 3.81
N VAL A 284 5.10 28.00 3.02
CA VAL A 284 6.46 28.36 3.43
C VAL A 284 6.34 29.52 4.43
N PRO A 285 6.80 29.39 5.70
CA PRO A 285 6.86 30.52 6.60
C PRO A 285 7.89 31.50 6.05
N ALA A 286 7.44 32.46 5.23
CA ALA A 286 8.19 33.65 4.99
C ALA A 286 8.40 34.28 6.37
N ARG A 287 9.62 34.22 6.89
CA ARG A 287 10.10 35.20 7.87
C ARG A 287 9.98 36.54 7.18
N ARG A 288 8.79 37.14 7.28
CA ARG A 288 8.47 38.48 6.81
C ARG A 288 9.26 39.41 7.72
N GLY A 289 10.51 39.63 7.33
CA GLY A 289 11.27 40.80 7.72
C GLY A 289 10.38 42.02 7.53
N GLY A 290 10.39 42.86 8.56
CA GLY A 290 9.45 43.94 8.76
C GLY A 290 9.22 44.77 7.52
N TYR A 291 7.94 44.99 7.20
CA TYR A 291 7.53 46.23 6.59
C TYR A 291 7.68 47.28 7.69
N SER A 292 8.86 47.91 7.73
CA SER A 292 9.00 49.21 8.37
C SER A 292 8.04 50.14 7.66
N TYR A 293 7.02 50.55 8.42
CA TYR A 293 6.25 51.75 8.17
C TYR A 293 7.26 52.88 7.91
N LEU A 294 7.40 53.29 6.66
CA LEU A 294 8.10 54.54 6.37
C LEU A 294 7.20 55.64 6.87
N ASN A 295 7.63 56.21 7.99
CA ASN A 295 7.15 57.41 8.62
C ASN A 295 6.85 58.49 7.57
N SER A 296 5.59 58.91 7.52
CA SER A 296 5.11 60.05 6.75
C SER A 296 5.54 61.35 7.41
N ASN A 297 6.84 61.66 7.45
CA ASN A 297 7.31 63.04 7.56
C ASN A 297 8.81 63.15 7.24
N ALA A 298 9.14 63.28 5.96
CA ALA A 298 10.42 63.85 5.54
C ALA A 298 10.19 64.56 4.19
N SER A 299 9.85 65.84 4.32
CA SER A 299 10.07 66.86 3.30
C SER A 299 11.44 66.66 2.62
N SER A 300 11.45 66.28 1.34
CA SER A 300 12.34 66.82 0.30
C SER A 300 12.38 65.91 -0.94
N ARG A 301 12.33 66.54 -2.11
CA ARG A 301 12.58 66.00 -3.46
C ARG A 301 11.36 65.44 -4.21
N HIS A 302 10.32 66.26 -4.26
CA HIS A 302 9.54 66.46 -5.47
C HIS A 302 10.43 67.15 -6.53
N ARG A 303 10.95 66.41 -7.51
CA ARG A 303 11.61 66.92 -8.73
C ARG A 303 11.89 65.74 -9.68
N SER A 304 10.88 65.22 -10.36
CA SER A 304 11.11 64.50 -11.63
C SER A 304 9.86 64.25 -12.47
N SER A 305 8.66 64.15 -11.89
CA SER A 305 7.44 63.84 -12.67
C SER A 305 6.93 65.03 -13.48
N ASP A 306 7.00 66.24 -12.93
CA ASP A 306 6.42 67.43 -13.58
C ASP A 306 7.33 68.01 -14.69
N ALA A 307 8.58 67.56 -14.76
CA ALA A 307 9.51 67.91 -15.83
C ALA A 307 9.36 67.01 -17.07
N GLU A 308 8.85 65.77 -16.91
CA GLU A 308 8.57 64.87 -18.05
C GLU A 308 7.24 65.23 -18.73
N ASN A 309 6.22 65.64 -17.97
CA ASN A 309 4.94 66.09 -18.55
C ASN A 309 5.06 67.44 -19.28
N ARG A 310 5.98 68.33 -18.88
CA ARG A 310 6.26 69.59 -19.60
C ARG A 310 6.92 69.41 -20.97
N LEU A 311 7.62 68.30 -21.20
CA LEU A 311 8.23 67.97 -22.50
C LEU A 311 7.23 67.37 -23.49
N ILE A 312 6.09 66.88 -23.01
CA ILE A 312 5.02 66.33 -23.84
C ILE A 312 4.10 67.47 -24.31
N ASP A 313 3.76 68.42 -23.43
CA ASP A 313 2.93 69.59 -23.80
C ASP A 313 3.66 70.56 -24.75
N GLN A 314 5.01 70.65 -24.71
CA GLN A 314 5.78 71.45 -25.68
C GLN A 314 5.90 70.80 -27.07
N LEU A 315 5.67 69.48 -27.21
CA LEU A 315 5.76 68.80 -28.49
C LEU A 315 4.45 68.87 -29.29
N ASP A 316 3.32 69.08 -28.61
CA ASP A 316 2.00 69.21 -29.24
C ASP A 316 1.71 70.65 -29.74
N GLU A 317 2.45 71.68 -29.28
CA GLU A 317 2.29 73.07 -29.76
C GLU A 317 3.07 73.41 -31.06
N GLU A 318 3.95 72.54 -31.57
CA GLU A 318 4.74 72.80 -32.80
C GLU A 318 4.11 72.20 -34.09
N TRP A 319 2.89 71.66 -34.02
CA TRP A 319 2.22 71.03 -35.17
C TRP A 319 0.84 71.61 -35.55
N GLU A 320 0.39 72.72 -34.95
CA GLU A 320 -0.87 73.41 -35.34
C GLU A 320 -0.68 74.86 -35.84
N ASP A 321 0.39 75.17 -36.59
CA ASP A 321 0.42 76.29 -37.56
C ASP A 321 1.32 75.99 -38.78
#